data_AF-A0A8T4DEX8-F1
#
_entry.id   AF-A0A8T4DEX8-F1
#
_cell.length_a   1.000
_cell.length_b   1.000
_cell.length_c   1.000
_cell.angle_alpha   90.00
_cell.angle_beta   90.00
_cell.angle_gamma   90.00
#
_symmetry.space_group_name_H-M   'P 1'
#
loop_
_entity.id
_entity.type
_entity.pdbx_description
1 polymer ?
#
loop_
_entity_poly.entity_id
_entity_poly.type
_entity_poly.pdbx_seq_one_letter_code
_entity_poly.pdbx_strand_id
1 'polypeptide(L)'
;MKKKRETLLQDTHALSEVVGFVLIMGILLAVTSIYIAQQVPELTKDYEARHAEEVVDDFSDLDSLVDGIVLVAKLEEVTSGSAATKSITMSPGRVPLFGMSPAGAILSFSPYEEALFTILPYAGGGSLPTGPSANYSMEESTTANFSHANATRVNVDISFDQITLARMGISGDLTLNNMVTTLSGEHQYDTITITNNSIVYLVPGNYLRLYANTILIDATSSVIADGKGYAGGVGGQIGSGAGFGSFGFNGSGGGGAGHGGEGGDGGRGGLSLEKGIATDIGNGGIFYGDNLSTSFEFGSGGGGGGYGEGGQGAPHQGQVGGTGGYGGGVVVLDAALIRIAGNISADGDDGTDGSEAKYASGGGGGGSGGTILIRGYEVNLSSATLSARGGAGGDGGTRTTGSGKNGAGGGRWCRRANKNILR
;
A
#
# COMPACT_ATOMS: atom_id res chain seq x y z
N MET A 1 -106.19 11.17 -3.06
CA MET A 1 -105.12 12.17 -3.29
C MET A 1 -103.81 11.45 -3.56
N LYS A 2 -103.29 11.50 -4.81
CA LYS A 2 -102.02 10.88 -5.19
C LYS A 2 -100.86 11.78 -4.71
N LYS A 3 -100.06 11.31 -3.75
CA LYS A 3 -98.80 11.96 -3.36
C LYS A 3 -97.79 11.79 -4.50
N LYS A 4 -97.47 12.91 -5.16
CA LYS A 4 -96.46 13.03 -6.21
C LYS A 4 -95.09 12.73 -5.56
N ARG A 5 -94.46 11.61 -5.93
CA ARG A 5 -93.04 11.36 -5.62
C ARG A 5 -92.25 12.22 -6.59
N GLU A 6 -91.83 13.39 -6.14
CA GLU A 6 -90.88 14.19 -6.91
C GLU A 6 -89.52 13.49 -6.82
N THR A 7 -89.13 12.93 -7.96
CA THR A 7 -87.81 12.36 -8.21
C THR A 7 -86.77 13.43 -7.95
N LEU A 8 -85.85 13.15 -7.01
CA LEU A 8 -84.69 13.96 -6.60
C LEU A 8 -83.79 14.49 -7.74
N LEU A 9 -84.05 14.07 -8.98
CA LEU A 9 -83.34 14.47 -10.20
C LEU A 9 -84.04 15.60 -10.98
N GLN A 10 -85.23 16.05 -10.58
CA GLN A 10 -85.97 17.15 -11.24
C GLN A 10 -86.04 18.44 -10.42
N ASP A 11 -85.53 18.44 -9.18
CA ASP A 11 -85.44 19.65 -8.37
C ASP A 11 -84.13 20.37 -8.70
N THR A 12 -84.24 21.47 -9.44
CA THR A 12 -83.10 22.31 -9.88
C THR A 12 -82.26 22.82 -8.70
N HIS A 13 -82.85 22.92 -7.50
CA HIS A 13 -82.10 23.27 -6.29
C HIS A 13 -81.23 22.11 -5.78
N ALA A 14 -81.77 20.88 -5.74
CA ALA A 14 -81.01 19.70 -5.29
C ALA A 14 -79.85 19.36 -6.23
N LEU A 15 -80.03 19.57 -7.54
CA LEU A 15 -78.97 19.34 -8.52
C LEU A 15 -77.82 20.35 -8.35
N SER A 16 -78.13 21.60 -8.00
CA SER A 16 -77.13 22.65 -7.79
C SER A 16 -76.29 22.41 -6.54
N GLU A 17 -76.88 21.90 -5.45
CA GLU A 17 -76.15 21.56 -4.22
C GLU A 17 -75.20 20.38 -4.41
N VAL A 18 -75.64 19.33 -5.12
CA VAL A 18 -74.79 18.16 -5.41
C VAL A 18 -73.63 18.54 -6.32
N VAL A 19 -73.88 19.34 -7.36
CA VAL A 19 -72.80 19.84 -8.25
C VAL A 19 -71.83 20.73 -7.48
N GLY A 20 -72.32 21.63 -6.61
CA GLY A 20 -71.47 22.46 -5.76
C GLY A 20 -70.60 21.65 -4.81
N PHE A 21 -71.16 20.63 -4.16
CA PHE A 21 -70.42 19.72 -3.27
C PHE A 21 -69.34 18.95 -4.02
N VAL A 22 -69.66 18.38 -5.19
CA VAL A 22 -68.70 17.64 -6.02
C VAL A 22 -67.56 18.55 -6.49
N LEU A 23 -67.87 19.80 -6.85
CA LEU A 23 -66.87 20.76 -7.32
C LEU A 23 -65.94 21.21 -6.18
N ILE A 24 -66.48 21.49 -5.00
CA ILE A 24 -65.68 21.80 -3.79
C ILE A 24 -64.81 20.60 -3.40
N MET A 25 -65.36 19.38 -3.44
CA MET A 25 -64.59 18.20 -3.08
C MET A 25 -63.52 17.86 -4.13
N GLY A 26 -63.80 18.11 -5.41
CA GLY A 26 -62.80 18.02 -6.49
C GLY A 26 -61.65 19.00 -6.29
N ILE A 27 -61.94 20.24 -5.88
CA ILE A 27 -60.92 21.25 -5.55
C ILE A 27 -60.12 20.82 -4.31
N LEU A 28 -60.77 20.34 -3.25
CA LEU A 28 -60.08 19.87 -2.04
C LEU A 28 -59.15 18.68 -2.35
N LEU A 29 -59.59 17.72 -3.15
CA LEU A 29 -58.76 16.60 -3.59
C LEU A 29 -57.58 17.09 -4.44
N ALA A 30 -57.79 18.02 -5.35
CA ALA A 30 -56.72 18.58 -6.18
C ALA A 30 -55.69 19.34 -5.34
N VAL A 31 -56.13 20.21 -4.43
CA VAL A 31 -55.24 20.97 -3.53
C VAL A 31 -54.47 20.03 -2.60
N THR A 32 -55.12 19.01 -2.04
CA THR A 32 -54.46 18.01 -1.19
C THR A 32 -53.43 17.20 -1.99
N SER A 33 -53.75 16.84 -3.24
CA SER A 33 -52.83 16.12 -4.13
C SER A 33 -51.59 16.96 -4.49
N ILE A 34 -51.79 18.24 -4.80
CA ILE A 34 -50.69 19.18 -5.09
C ILE A 34 -49.83 19.41 -3.84
N TYR A 35 -50.46 19.61 -2.68
CA TYR A 35 -49.75 19.78 -1.41
C TYR A 35 -48.88 18.56 -1.08
N ILE A 36 -49.43 17.35 -1.22
CA ILE A 36 -48.69 16.11 -1.04
C ILE A 36 -47.55 16.00 -2.06
N ALA A 37 -47.80 16.30 -3.34
CA ALA A 37 -46.78 16.22 -4.40
C ALA A 37 -45.61 17.20 -4.18
N GLN A 38 -45.84 18.31 -3.49
CA GLN A 38 -44.79 19.29 -3.16
C GLN A 38 -44.05 18.95 -1.87
N GLN A 39 -44.77 18.53 -0.83
CA GLN A 39 -44.18 18.28 0.50
C GLN A 39 -43.43 16.95 0.58
N VAL A 40 -43.86 15.92 -0.15
CA VAL A 40 -43.21 14.60 -0.10
C VAL A 40 -41.76 14.66 -0.58
N PRO A 41 -41.41 15.27 -1.73
CA PRO A 41 -40.02 15.37 -2.17
C PRO A 41 -39.11 16.14 -1.19
N GLU A 42 -39.60 17.24 -0.62
CA GLU A 42 -38.83 18.04 0.35
C GLU A 42 -38.58 17.27 1.64
N LEU A 43 -39.61 16.62 2.19
CA LEU A 43 -39.47 15.79 3.37
C LEU A 43 -38.53 14.61 3.10
N THR A 44 -38.69 13.90 1.99
CA THR A 44 -37.80 12.78 1.63
C THR A 44 -36.35 13.24 1.55
N LYS A 45 -36.08 14.38 0.91
CA LYS A 45 -34.73 14.94 0.82
C LYS A 45 -34.13 15.26 2.19
N ASP A 46 -34.91 15.85 3.09
CA ASP A 46 -34.45 16.17 4.45
C ASP A 46 -34.18 14.90 5.29
N TYR A 47 -35.00 13.85 5.14
CA TYR A 47 -34.78 12.56 5.81
C TYR A 47 -33.57 11.81 5.25
N GLU A 48 -33.36 11.82 3.93
CA GLU A 48 -32.17 11.23 3.30
C GLU A 48 -30.89 11.97 3.69
N ALA A 49 -30.93 13.31 3.77
CA ALA A 49 -29.80 14.11 4.21
C ALA A 49 -29.41 13.82 5.67
N ARG A 50 -30.40 13.74 6.57
CA ARG A 50 -30.17 13.39 7.97
C ARG A 50 -29.64 11.97 8.14
N HIS A 51 -30.19 11.03 7.38
CA HIS A 51 -29.71 9.65 7.36
C HIS A 51 -28.25 9.58 6.89
N ALA A 52 -27.87 10.33 5.86
CA ALA A 52 -26.50 10.38 5.39
C ALA A 52 -25.53 10.92 6.46
N GLU A 53 -25.96 11.91 7.26
CA GLU A 53 -25.19 12.43 8.39
C GLU A 53 -25.06 11.39 9.51
N GLU A 54 -26.16 10.73 9.89
CA GLU A 54 -26.17 9.66 10.91
C GLU A 54 -25.26 8.48 10.52
N VAL A 55 -25.25 8.08 9.24
CA VAL A 55 -24.35 7.03 8.74
C VAL A 55 -22.88 7.43 8.90
N VAL A 56 -22.53 8.68 8.58
CA VAL A 56 -21.15 9.17 8.71
C VAL A 56 -20.72 9.19 10.18
N ASP A 57 -21.57 9.67 11.07
CA ASP A 57 -21.31 9.65 12.51
C ASP A 57 -21.17 8.22 13.05
N ASP A 58 -22.03 7.29 12.61
CA ASP A 58 -21.96 5.88 12.99
C ASP A 58 -20.64 5.22 12.55
N PHE A 59 -20.11 5.57 11.37
CA PHE A 59 -18.79 5.11 10.92
C PHE A 59 -17.64 5.75 11.72
N SER A 60 -17.76 7.01 12.13
CA SER A 60 -16.76 7.67 12.99
C SER A 60 -16.71 7.05 14.39
N ASP A 61 -17.86 6.67 14.93
CA ASP A 61 -17.95 5.95 16.19
C ASP A 61 -17.40 4.53 16.09
N LEU A 62 -17.60 3.86 14.94
CA LEU A 62 -17.03 2.55 14.67
C LEU A 62 -15.49 2.59 14.72
N ASP A 63 -14.88 3.63 14.13
CA ASP A 63 -13.42 3.84 14.18
C ASP A 63 -12.93 3.95 15.64
N SER A 64 -13.60 4.79 16.43
CA SER A 64 -13.31 4.96 17.86
C SER A 64 -13.50 3.67 18.67
N LEU A 65 -14.49 2.85 18.32
CA LEU A 65 -14.78 1.57 18.96
C LEU A 65 -13.72 0.51 18.61
N VAL A 66 -13.30 0.44 17.35
CA VAL A 66 -12.19 -0.42 16.92
C VAL A 66 -10.91 -0.03 17.64
N ASP A 67 -10.59 1.26 17.73
CA ASP A 67 -9.45 1.76 18.48
C ASP A 67 -9.52 1.42 19.97
N GLY A 68 -10.71 1.54 20.57
CA GLY A 68 -10.97 1.15 21.96
C GLY A 68 -10.76 -0.34 22.22
N ILE A 69 -11.24 -1.21 21.33
CA ILE A 69 -11.03 -2.67 21.40
C ILE A 69 -9.53 -2.99 21.28
N VAL A 70 -8.84 -2.36 20.33
CA VAL A 70 -7.38 -2.50 20.15
C VAL A 70 -6.62 -2.03 21.38
N LEU A 71 -7.09 -0.99 22.08
CA LEU A 71 -6.49 -0.51 23.32
C LEU A 71 -6.72 -1.48 24.49
N VAL A 72 -7.94 -2.00 24.62
CA VAL A 72 -8.32 -2.94 25.69
C VAL A 72 -7.63 -4.29 25.53
N ALA A 73 -7.48 -4.79 24.30
CA ALA A 73 -6.71 -5.99 24.00
C ALA A 73 -5.23 -5.89 24.42
N LYS A 74 -4.68 -4.67 24.58
CA LYS A 74 -3.30 -4.45 25.07
C LYS A 74 -3.15 -4.53 26.59
N LEU A 75 -4.24 -4.52 27.35
CA LEU A 75 -4.20 -4.38 28.82
C LEU A 75 -4.24 -5.72 29.59
N GLU A 76 -4.22 -6.87 28.90
CA GLU A 76 -4.10 -8.23 29.50
C GLU A 76 -4.87 -8.42 30.82
N GLU A 77 -6.13 -8.01 30.90
CA GLU A 77 -7.05 -8.49 31.96
C GLU A 77 -8.52 -8.18 31.66
N VAL A 78 -8.99 -8.39 30.42
CA VAL A 78 -10.43 -8.28 30.13
C VAL A 78 -11.04 -9.66 29.95
N THR A 79 -11.60 -10.14 31.06
CA THR A 79 -12.74 -11.05 31.10
C THR A 79 -13.71 -10.74 29.97
N SER A 80 -13.82 -11.69 29.04
CA SER A 80 -15.01 -12.05 28.26
C SER A 80 -16.29 -11.36 28.73
N GLY A 81 -16.68 -10.22 28.16
CA GLY A 81 -17.95 -9.60 28.56
C GLY A 81 -18.26 -8.16 28.16
N SER A 82 -17.35 -7.40 27.58
CA SER A 82 -17.67 -6.05 27.05
C SER A 82 -17.25 -5.92 25.60
N ALA A 83 -17.82 -6.76 24.76
CA ALA A 83 -17.84 -6.52 23.33
C ALA A 83 -18.75 -5.31 23.06
N ALA A 84 -18.16 -4.15 22.83
CA ALA A 84 -18.92 -2.99 22.41
C ALA A 84 -19.41 -3.27 20.97
N THR A 85 -20.73 -3.34 20.79
CA THR A 85 -21.36 -3.51 19.48
C THR A 85 -21.71 -2.14 18.90
N LYS A 86 -21.35 -1.87 17.64
CA LYS A 86 -21.82 -0.68 16.90
C LYS A 86 -22.71 -1.12 15.75
N SER A 87 -23.90 -0.54 15.67
CA SER A 87 -24.84 -0.75 14.57
C SER A 87 -24.85 0.46 13.65
N ILE A 88 -24.77 0.23 12.33
CA ILE A 88 -24.96 1.25 11.30
C ILE A 88 -26.29 0.98 10.61
N THR A 89 -27.20 1.95 10.69
CA THR A 89 -28.48 1.85 10.00
C THR A 89 -28.30 2.24 8.54
N MET A 90 -28.67 1.37 7.59
CA MET A 90 -28.46 1.64 6.16
C MET A 90 -29.72 2.16 5.45
N SER A 91 -30.86 2.28 6.14
CA SER A 91 -32.11 2.79 5.58
C SER A 91 -32.54 4.13 6.20
N PRO A 92 -32.92 5.13 5.39
CA PRO A 92 -33.47 6.38 5.89
C PRO A 92 -34.76 6.16 6.68
N GLY A 93 -34.96 7.01 7.70
CA GLY A 93 -36.15 7.01 8.55
C GLY A 93 -37.45 7.27 7.79
N ARG A 94 -38.59 7.00 8.44
CA ARG A 94 -39.93 7.10 7.82
C ARG A 94 -40.35 8.55 7.61
N VAL A 95 -40.83 8.88 6.41
CA VAL A 95 -41.61 10.11 6.19
C VAL A 95 -43.00 9.93 6.86
N PRO A 96 -43.40 10.79 7.81
CA PRO A 96 -44.61 10.59 8.62
C PRO A 96 -45.93 10.45 7.84
N LEU A 97 -45.98 10.93 6.59
CA LEU A 97 -47.18 10.92 5.75
C LEU A 97 -47.43 9.60 5.00
N PHE A 98 -46.39 8.82 4.68
CA PHE A 98 -46.50 7.56 3.94
C PHE A 98 -45.69 6.47 4.65
N GLY A 99 -46.40 5.54 5.28
CA GLY A 99 -45.82 4.50 6.14
C GLY A 99 -45.13 3.34 5.40
N MET A 100 -44.47 3.58 4.27
CA MET A 100 -43.70 2.54 3.59
C MET A 100 -42.20 2.86 3.70
N SER A 101 -41.57 2.27 4.70
CA SER A 101 -40.11 2.17 4.76
C SER A 101 -39.65 1.10 3.76
N PRO A 102 -38.58 1.33 2.99
CA PRO A 102 -37.82 0.22 2.42
C PRO A 102 -37.42 -0.73 3.56
N ALA A 103 -37.34 -2.04 3.29
CA ALA A 103 -36.77 -2.99 4.23
C ALA A 103 -35.31 -2.59 4.46
N GLY A 104 -35.01 -2.06 5.64
CA GLY A 104 -33.68 -1.61 6.00
C GLY A 104 -32.82 -2.76 6.51
N ALA A 105 -31.55 -2.78 6.08
CA ALA A 105 -30.52 -3.58 6.70
C ALA A 105 -29.79 -2.75 7.76
N ILE A 106 -29.52 -3.35 8.91
CA ILE A 106 -28.61 -2.82 9.93
C ILE A 106 -27.31 -3.61 9.81
N LEU A 107 -26.17 -2.93 9.73
CA LEU A 107 -24.85 -3.57 9.82
C LEU A 107 -24.40 -3.51 11.28
N SER A 108 -24.35 -4.65 11.95
CA SER A 108 -23.86 -4.73 13.33
C SER A 108 -22.43 -5.25 13.37
N PHE A 109 -21.53 -4.45 13.97
CA PHE A 109 -20.13 -4.79 14.22
C PHE A 109 -19.98 -5.28 15.65
N SER A 110 -19.57 -6.53 15.83
CA SER A 110 -19.34 -7.11 17.16
C SER A 110 -17.98 -7.81 17.20
N PRO A 111 -17.10 -7.46 18.16
CA PRO A 111 -15.90 -8.24 18.45
C PRO A 111 -16.30 -9.50 19.26
N TYR A 112 -15.91 -10.68 18.79
CA TYR A 112 -16.05 -11.93 19.55
C TYR A 112 -14.72 -12.35 20.17
N GLU A 113 -14.77 -13.30 21.11
CA GLU A 113 -13.57 -13.93 21.68
C GLU A 113 -12.64 -14.41 20.56
N GLU A 114 -11.33 -14.31 20.80
CA GLU A 114 -10.26 -14.64 19.84
C GLU A 114 -10.07 -13.68 18.64
N ALA A 115 -10.34 -12.37 18.84
CA ALA A 115 -10.03 -11.33 17.85
C ALA A 115 -10.75 -11.52 16.49
N LEU A 116 -11.97 -12.06 16.55
CA LEU A 116 -12.88 -12.20 15.42
C LEU A 116 -13.77 -10.95 15.33
N PHE A 117 -13.79 -10.28 14.17
CA PHE A 117 -14.76 -9.23 13.87
C PHE A 117 -15.92 -9.82 13.09
N THR A 118 -17.14 -9.58 13.55
CA THR A 118 -18.35 -10.02 12.87
C THR A 118 -19.16 -8.83 12.38
N ILE A 119 -19.62 -8.91 11.13
CA ILE A 119 -20.60 -8.01 10.52
C ILE A 119 -21.89 -8.80 10.28
N LEU A 120 -22.99 -8.39 10.91
CA LEU A 120 -24.32 -9.01 10.75
C LEU A 120 -25.26 -8.05 10.02
N PRO A 121 -25.81 -8.41 8.84
CA PRO A 121 -26.97 -7.75 8.27
C PRO A 121 -28.25 -8.16 9.00
N TYR A 122 -28.89 -7.24 9.73
CA TYR A 122 -30.19 -7.47 10.38
C TYR A 122 -31.32 -6.77 9.60
N ALA A 123 -32.28 -7.54 9.10
CA ALA A 123 -33.53 -7.03 8.55
C ALA A 123 -34.58 -6.94 9.68
N GLY A 124 -35.03 -5.74 10.02
CA GLY A 124 -35.91 -5.47 11.15
C GLY A 124 -37.14 -6.38 11.25
N GLY A 125 -37.39 -6.93 12.44
CA GLY A 125 -38.48 -7.85 12.79
C GLY A 125 -39.91 -7.33 12.62
N GLY A 126 -40.34 -7.13 11.38
CA GLY A 126 -41.72 -7.37 10.98
C GLY A 126 -41.90 -8.87 10.73
N SER A 127 -43.05 -9.43 11.10
CA SER A 127 -43.41 -10.82 10.74
C SER A 127 -43.03 -11.08 9.27
N LEU A 128 -42.09 -12.02 9.06
CA LEU A 128 -41.74 -12.51 7.74
C LEU A 128 -43.04 -12.79 6.98
N PRO A 129 -43.28 -12.19 5.79
CA PRO A 129 -44.43 -12.56 5.00
C PRO A 129 -44.34 -14.07 4.78
N THR A 130 -45.38 -14.82 5.15
CA THR A 130 -45.52 -16.27 4.93
C THR A 130 -45.69 -16.61 3.45
N GLY A 131 -44.98 -15.90 2.57
CA GLY A 131 -44.72 -16.25 1.18
C GLY A 131 -43.30 -16.81 1.06
N PRO A 132 -42.93 -17.37 -0.10
CA PRO A 132 -41.63 -18.01 -0.29
C PRO A 132 -40.55 -17.02 0.15
N SER A 133 -39.69 -17.49 1.07
CA SER A 133 -38.52 -16.78 1.58
C SER A 133 -37.96 -15.87 0.50
N ALA A 134 -38.11 -14.57 0.68
CA ALA A 134 -37.43 -13.60 -0.17
C ALA A 134 -35.94 -13.83 0.08
N ASN A 135 -35.34 -14.61 -0.82
CA ASN A 135 -33.91 -14.79 -0.90
C ASN A 135 -33.34 -13.42 -1.19
N TYR A 136 -32.96 -12.68 -0.15
CA TYR A 136 -31.99 -11.62 -0.30
C TYR A 136 -30.64 -12.31 -0.49
N SER A 137 -30.44 -12.89 -1.67
CA SER A 137 -29.08 -13.10 -2.14
C SER A 137 -28.54 -11.68 -2.34
N MET A 138 -27.48 -11.31 -1.62
CA MET A 138 -26.47 -10.53 -2.33
C MET A 138 -26.24 -11.34 -3.60
N GLU A 139 -26.56 -10.79 -4.78
CA GLU A 139 -26.13 -11.43 -6.02
C GLU A 139 -24.67 -11.74 -5.75
N GLU A 140 -24.33 -13.03 -5.72
CA GLU A 140 -22.95 -13.42 -5.84
C GLU A 140 -22.54 -12.73 -7.14
N SER A 141 -21.83 -11.60 -7.00
CA SER A 141 -20.95 -11.15 -8.02
C SER A 141 -19.97 -12.30 -8.14
N THR A 142 -20.31 -13.28 -8.98
CA THR A 142 -19.57 -14.50 -9.24
C THR A 142 -18.24 -14.20 -9.94
N THR A 143 -17.86 -12.93 -10.02
CA THR A 143 -16.54 -12.41 -10.36
C THR A 143 -15.73 -11.92 -9.15
N ALA A 144 -16.35 -11.57 -8.02
CA ALA A 144 -15.65 -11.33 -6.76
C ALA A 144 -15.44 -12.65 -6.02
N ASN A 145 -14.68 -13.54 -6.65
CA ASN A 145 -14.31 -14.80 -6.06
C ASN A 145 -13.32 -14.53 -4.92
N PHE A 146 -13.82 -14.25 -3.72
CA PHE A 146 -12.98 -14.18 -2.51
C PHE A 146 -12.35 -15.54 -2.20
N SER A 147 -12.82 -16.65 -2.79
CA SER A 147 -12.12 -17.95 -2.77
C SER A 147 -10.89 -18.02 -3.69
N HIS A 148 -10.68 -17.01 -4.56
CA HIS A 148 -9.45 -16.80 -5.34
C HIS A 148 -8.54 -15.72 -4.74
N ALA A 149 -8.86 -15.20 -3.55
CA ALA A 149 -7.92 -14.39 -2.80
C ALA A 149 -6.84 -15.31 -2.20
N ASN A 150 -5.87 -15.72 -3.02
CA ASN A 150 -4.48 -15.85 -2.59
C ASN A 150 -3.90 -14.47 -2.18
N ALA A 151 -4.72 -13.62 -1.54
CA ALA A 151 -4.43 -12.26 -1.11
C ALA A 151 -4.48 -12.20 0.43
N THR A 152 -3.75 -13.13 1.05
CA THR A 152 -2.69 -12.89 2.06
C THR A 152 -2.84 -11.79 3.14
N ARG A 153 -4.03 -11.34 3.54
CA ARG A 153 -4.13 -10.30 4.59
C ARG A 153 -5.15 -10.54 5.71
N VAL A 154 -6.29 -11.18 5.45
CA VAL A 154 -7.34 -11.44 6.45
C VAL A 154 -8.08 -12.73 6.05
N ASN A 155 -8.40 -13.60 7.01
CA ASN A 155 -9.31 -14.73 6.77
C ASN A 155 -10.73 -14.17 6.79
N VAL A 156 -11.41 -14.16 5.64
CA VAL A 156 -12.77 -13.65 5.49
C VAL A 156 -13.70 -14.84 5.26
N ASP A 157 -14.47 -15.21 6.28
CA ASP A 157 -15.53 -16.21 6.16
C ASP A 157 -16.86 -15.48 5.94
N ILE A 158 -17.54 -15.82 4.84
CA ILE A 158 -18.83 -15.25 4.48
C ILE A 158 -19.88 -16.36 4.61
N SER A 159 -20.85 -16.19 5.51
CA SER A 159 -22.08 -16.99 5.56
C SER A 159 -23.24 -16.19 4.96
N PHE A 160 -24.41 -16.82 4.85
CA PHE A 160 -25.63 -16.18 4.35
C PHE A 160 -26.08 -14.97 5.19
N ASP A 161 -25.66 -14.93 6.46
CA ASP A 161 -26.12 -14.00 7.49
C ASP A 161 -24.99 -13.30 8.25
N GLN A 162 -23.72 -13.52 7.88
CA GLN A 162 -22.56 -13.02 8.61
C GLN A 162 -21.33 -12.86 7.71
N ILE A 163 -20.55 -11.81 7.95
CA ILE A 163 -19.15 -11.74 7.50
C ILE A 163 -18.28 -11.80 8.75
N THR A 164 -17.40 -12.78 8.82
CA THR A 164 -16.45 -12.97 9.91
C THR A 164 -15.04 -12.70 9.38
N LEU A 165 -14.34 -11.79 10.04
CA LEU A 165 -12.93 -11.48 9.80
C LEU A 165 -12.13 -12.11 10.94
N ALA A 166 -11.26 -13.05 10.61
CA ALA A 166 -10.36 -13.69 11.55
C ALA A 166 -8.92 -13.21 11.35
N ARG A 167 -8.16 -13.20 12.45
CA ARG A 167 -6.72 -13.00 12.43
C ARG A 167 -6.09 -14.05 11.51
N MET A 168 -5.26 -13.60 10.58
CA MET A 168 -4.57 -14.45 9.62
C MET A 168 -3.79 -15.56 10.32
N GLY A 169 -3.86 -16.79 9.79
CA GLY A 169 -3.23 -17.97 10.37
C GLY A 169 -1.75 -17.72 10.64
N ILE A 170 -1.40 -17.63 11.91
CA ILE A 170 -0.07 -17.27 12.36
C ILE A 170 0.81 -18.52 12.27
N SER A 171 1.90 -18.51 11.50
CA SER A 171 2.80 -19.68 11.40
C SER A 171 3.73 -19.80 12.61
N GLY A 172 3.18 -19.90 13.83
CA GLY A 172 3.98 -20.02 15.06
C GLY A 172 5.06 -18.93 15.18
N ASP A 173 6.14 -19.23 15.90
CA ASP A 173 7.26 -18.30 16.11
C ASP A 173 8.45 -18.59 15.20
N LEU A 174 9.15 -17.52 14.77
CA LEU A 174 10.49 -17.60 14.19
C LEU A 174 11.52 -17.19 15.25
N THR A 175 12.35 -18.14 15.68
CA THR A 175 13.46 -17.88 16.60
C THR A 175 14.80 -18.17 15.93
N LEU A 176 15.60 -17.12 15.74
CA LEU A 176 16.98 -17.20 15.27
C LEU A 176 17.91 -16.84 16.43
N ASN A 177 18.78 -17.77 16.80
CA ASN A 177 19.70 -17.63 17.94
C ASN A 177 21.09 -18.15 17.55
N ASN A 178 22.05 -17.24 17.38
CA ASN A 178 23.39 -17.53 16.88
C ASN A 178 23.37 -18.32 15.55
N MET A 179 22.49 -17.92 14.63
CA MET A 179 22.33 -18.57 13.33
C MET A 179 22.53 -17.60 12.17
N VAL A 180 23.14 -18.10 11.11
CA VAL A 180 23.17 -17.42 9.80
C VAL A 180 22.19 -18.14 8.88
N THR A 181 21.25 -17.39 8.31
CA THR A 181 20.24 -17.94 7.41
C THR A 181 19.96 -17.00 6.25
N THR A 182 19.31 -17.53 5.21
CA THR A 182 18.84 -16.75 4.07
C THR A 182 17.32 -16.80 4.05
N LEU A 183 16.68 -15.63 3.98
CA LEU A 183 15.23 -15.50 3.97
C LEU A 183 14.80 -14.49 2.90
N SER A 184 13.79 -14.85 2.10
CA SER A 184 13.24 -13.99 1.05
C SER A 184 11.79 -14.37 0.78
N GLY A 185 11.02 -13.46 0.17
CA GLY A 185 9.57 -13.55 0.00
C GLY A 185 8.80 -12.98 1.19
N GLU A 186 7.50 -13.26 1.22
CA GLU A 186 6.61 -12.88 2.32
C GLU A 186 6.52 -14.02 3.35
N HIS A 187 6.71 -13.68 4.64
CA HIS A 187 6.59 -14.62 5.77
C HIS A 187 5.69 -14.05 6.85
N GLN A 188 4.99 -14.92 7.56
CA GLN A 188 4.00 -14.56 8.59
C GLN A 188 4.26 -15.37 9.85
N TYR A 189 4.47 -14.71 10.99
CA TYR A 189 4.77 -15.33 12.28
C TYR A 189 4.00 -14.66 13.42
N ASP A 190 3.99 -15.24 14.61
CA ASP A 190 3.43 -14.60 15.81
C ASP A 190 4.49 -13.68 16.39
N THR A 191 5.61 -14.29 16.77
CA THR A 191 6.81 -13.60 17.21
C THR A 191 7.99 -13.92 16.30
N ILE A 192 8.73 -12.89 15.91
CA ILE A 192 10.04 -13.00 15.27
C ILE A 192 11.09 -12.52 16.26
N THR A 193 12.02 -13.41 16.62
CA THR A 193 13.13 -13.11 17.51
C THR A 193 14.45 -13.42 16.82
N ILE A 194 15.28 -12.40 16.58
CA ILE A 194 16.62 -12.52 15.99
C ILE A 194 17.65 -12.06 17.02
N THR A 195 18.44 -13.01 17.54
CA THR A 195 19.29 -12.80 18.72
C THR A 195 20.67 -13.46 18.62
N ASN A 196 21.59 -13.03 19.48
CA ASN A 196 22.91 -13.60 19.73
C ASN A 196 23.77 -13.73 18.45
N ASN A 197 24.05 -12.62 17.77
CA ASN A 197 24.81 -12.56 16.51
C ASN A 197 24.13 -13.28 15.33
N SER A 198 22.80 -13.40 15.33
CA SER A 198 22.10 -13.99 14.18
C SER A 198 22.12 -13.06 12.98
N ILE A 199 22.28 -13.62 11.78
CA ILE A 199 22.32 -12.87 10.52
C ILE A 199 21.31 -13.46 9.54
N VAL A 200 20.44 -12.61 9.00
CA VAL A 200 19.52 -12.95 7.92
C VAL A 200 19.98 -12.27 6.64
N TYR A 201 20.32 -13.04 5.62
CA TYR A 201 20.65 -12.55 4.29
C TYR A 201 19.45 -12.63 3.34
N LEU A 202 19.35 -11.67 2.41
CA LEU A 202 18.44 -11.79 1.27
C LEU A 202 19.07 -12.51 0.08
N VAL A 203 18.22 -13.21 -0.66
CA VAL A 203 18.54 -13.70 -2.01
C VAL A 203 18.53 -12.51 -2.99
N PRO A 204 19.52 -12.37 -3.89
CA PRO A 204 19.53 -11.33 -4.91
C PRO A 204 18.24 -11.31 -5.76
N GLY A 205 17.77 -10.12 -6.13
CA GLY A 205 16.58 -9.92 -6.95
C GLY A 205 15.25 -10.25 -6.25
N ASN A 206 15.28 -10.57 -4.95
CA ASN A 206 14.10 -10.85 -4.15
C ASN A 206 13.97 -9.85 -3.01
N TYR A 207 12.75 -9.63 -2.53
CA TYR A 207 12.46 -8.83 -1.35
C TYR A 207 12.25 -9.73 -0.13
N LEU A 208 12.35 -9.17 1.07
CA LEU A 208 11.94 -9.82 2.31
C LEU A 208 10.84 -8.99 2.94
N ARG A 209 9.71 -9.63 3.22
CA ARG A 209 8.62 -9.04 3.96
C ARG A 209 8.23 -9.93 5.12
N LEU A 210 8.34 -9.39 6.32
CA LEU A 210 8.00 -10.06 7.56
C LEU A 210 6.74 -9.44 8.14
N TYR A 211 5.71 -10.25 8.30
CA TYR A 211 4.53 -9.93 9.07
C TYR A 211 4.58 -10.65 10.40
N ALA A 212 4.41 -9.92 11.51
CA ALA A 212 4.30 -10.54 12.81
C ALA A 212 3.46 -9.71 13.78
N ASN A 213 3.17 -10.24 14.96
CA ASN A 213 2.64 -9.41 16.04
C ASN A 213 3.78 -8.71 16.77
N THR A 214 4.89 -9.42 16.95
CA THR A 214 6.09 -8.93 17.61
C THR A 214 7.34 -9.21 16.77
N ILE A 215 8.17 -8.20 16.55
CA ILE A 215 9.51 -8.34 15.93
C ILE A 215 10.55 -7.81 16.91
N LEU A 216 11.48 -8.67 17.31
CA LEU A 216 12.60 -8.37 18.20
C LEU A 216 13.92 -8.69 17.49
N ILE A 217 14.76 -7.67 17.31
CA ILE A 217 16.12 -7.82 16.77
C ILE A 217 17.09 -7.23 17.78
N ASP A 218 17.93 -8.07 18.39
CA ASP A 218 18.88 -7.61 19.40
C ASP A 218 20.05 -6.83 18.80
N ALA A 219 20.82 -6.16 19.66
CA ALA A 219 21.93 -5.28 19.26
C ALA A 219 23.07 -5.99 18.51
N THR A 220 23.14 -7.32 18.59
CA THR A 220 24.21 -8.11 17.97
C THR A 220 23.80 -8.69 16.62
N SER A 221 22.51 -8.66 16.29
CA SER A 221 21.95 -9.34 15.14
C SER A 221 21.75 -8.42 13.95
N SER A 222 21.67 -9.01 12.75
CA SER A 222 21.61 -8.25 11.49
C SER A 222 20.63 -8.83 10.48
N VAL A 223 19.94 -7.96 9.73
CA VAL A 223 19.23 -8.29 8.49
C VAL A 223 19.91 -7.56 7.34
N ILE A 224 20.46 -8.29 6.37
CA ILE A 224 21.37 -7.77 5.35
C ILE A 224 20.80 -8.02 3.95
N ALA A 225 20.48 -6.92 3.27
CA ALA A 225 19.98 -6.85 1.91
C ALA A 225 20.93 -6.08 0.97
N ASP A 226 22.20 -5.95 1.36
CA ASP A 226 23.21 -5.19 0.62
C ASP A 226 23.49 -5.83 -0.75
N GLY A 227 23.47 -5.01 -1.81
CA GLY A 227 23.69 -5.45 -3.19
C GLY A 227 22.65 -6.45 -3.73
N LYS A 228 21.49 -6.59 -3.08
CA LYS A 228 20.45 -7.59 -3.45
C LYS A 228 19.34 -7.06 -4.37
N GLY A 229 19.46 -5.83 -4.85
CA GLY A 229 18.56 -5.18 -5.81
C GLY A 229 18.90 -5.52 -7.27
N TYR A 230 18.70 -4.56 -8.16
CA TYR A 230 18.99 -4.73 -9.59
C TYR A 230 20.49 -4.79 -9.87
N ALA A 231 20.84 -5.53 -10.92
CA ALA A 231 22.23 -5.70 -11.33
C ALA A 231 22.85 -4.42 -11.90
N GLY A 232 24.12 -4.19 -11.56
CA GLY A 232 24.96 -3.22 -12.24
C GLY A 232 25.35 -3.68 -13.65
N GLY A 233 25.72 -2.74 -14.50
CA GLY A 233 26.17 -3.02 -15.86
C GLY A 233 27.60 -3.55 -15.88
N VAL A 234 27.88 -4.57 -16.67
CA VAL A 234 29.28 -4.92 -16.97
C VAL A 234 29.94 -3.78 -17.77
N GLY A 235 31.27 -3.70 -17.83
CA GLY A 235 31.96 -2.59 -18.51
C GLY A 235 31.41 -2.34 -19.92
N GLY A 236 31.10 -1.08 -20.20
CA GLY A 236 30.46 -0.63 -21.43
C GLY A 236 28.98 -1.00 -21.59
N GLN A 237 28.29 -1.40 -20.51
CA GLN A 237 26.85 -1.67 -20.49
C GLN A 237 26.14 -0.86 -19.40
N ILE A 238 24.89 -0.48 -19.67
CA ILE A 238 24.02 0.18 -18.70
C ILE A 238 23.72 -0.73 -17.50
N GLY A 239 23.41 -0.12 -16.34
CA GLY A 239 22.84 -0.85 -15.21
C GLY A 239 21.38 -1.27 -15.47
N SER A 240 20.78 -1.95 -14.49
CA SER A 240 19.36 -2.34 -14.51
C SER A 240 18.53 -1.60 -13.45
N GLY A 241 17.22 -1.50 -13.65
CA GLY A 241 16.26 -0.87 -12.72
C GLY A 241 15.71 0.48 -13.21
N ALA A 242 14.77 1.09 -12.50
CA ALA A 242 14.10 2.31 -12.96
C ALA A 242 15.01 3.55 -13.04
N GLY A 243 16.10 3.57 -12.27
CA GLY A 243 17.08 4.66 -12.21
C GLY A 243 18.50 4.15 -12.45
N PHE A 244 18.69 3.26 -13.42
CA PHE A 244 20.01 2.72 -13.72
C PHE A 244 21.02 3.80 -14.11
N GLY A 245 22.30 3.56 -13.81
CA GLY A 245 23.39 4.38 -14.32
C GLY A 245 23.74 4.04 -15.77
N SER A 246 24.09 5.05 -16.57
CA SER A 246 24.57 4.84 -17.94
C SER A 246 26.05 4.44 -17.97
N PHE A 247 26.45 3.70 -19.00
CA PHE A 247 27.86 3.31 -19.14
C PHE A 247 28.74 4.47 -19.62
N GLY A 248 30.04 4.39 -19.30
CA GLY A 248 31.03 5.29 -19.85
C GLY A 248 31.49 4.89 -21.26
N PHE A 249 32.03 5.83 -22.03
CA PHE A 249 32.63 5.64 -23.34
C PHE A 249 34.13 5.91 -23.30
N ASN A 250 34.92 5.16 -24.08
CA ASN A 250 36.34 5.47 -24.33
C ASN A 250 37.16 5.80 -23.05
N GLY A 251 37.10 4.90 -22.06
CA GLY A 251 37.78 5.07 -20.79
C GLY A 251 37.13 6.04 -19.78
N SER A 252 35.95 6.59 -20.08
CA SER A 252 35.17 7.37 -19.11
C SER A 252 34.48 6.47 -18.08
N GLY A 253 34.23 7.01 -16.88
CA GLY A 253 33.59 6.28 -15.80
C GLY A 253 32.10 6.05 -16.05
N GLY A 254 31.55 4.98 -15.46
CA GLY A 254 30.12 4.71 -15.44
C GLY A 254 29.37 5.64 -14.47
N GLY A 255 28.13 5.98 -14.83
CA GLY A 255 27.24 6.75 -13.97
C GLY A 255 26.71 5.92 -12.81
N GLY A 256 26.52 6.56 -11.64
CA GLY A 256 25.89 5.93 -10.49
C GLY A 256 24.38 5.76 -10.70
N ALA A 257 23.76 4.79 -10.05
CA ALA A 257 22.30 4.64 -10.12
C ALA A 257 21.57 5.62 -9.21
N GLY A 258 20.35 6.04 -9.55
CA GLY A 258 19.47 6.84 -8.69
C GLY A 258 18.46 5.98 -7.94
N HIS A 259 18.13 6.32 -6.70
CA HIS A 259 16.97 5.81 -5.93
C HIS A 259 16.82 6.71 -4.69
N GLY A 260 15.68 7.41 -4.53
CA GLY A 260 15.49 8.47 -3.51
C GLY A 260 16.36 9.73 -3.70
N GLY A 261 17.21 9.74 -4.72
CA GLY A 261 18.05 10.84 -5.18
C GLY A 261 18.75 10.45 -6.49
N GLU A 262 19.26 11.43 -7.22
CA GLU A 262 19.98 11.20 -8.48
C GLU A 262 21.31 10.48 -8.21
N GLY A 263 21.70 9.60 -9.12
CA GLY A 263 23.05 9.06 -9.17
C GLY A 263 24.03 10.11 -9.71
N GLY A 264 25.31 10.02 -9.36
CA GLY A 264 26.31 10.91 -9.93
C GLY A 264 26.66 10.58 -11.38
N ASP A 265 27.24 11.54 -12.09
CA ASP A 265 27.87 11.31 -13.39
C ASP A 265 29.29 10.74 -13.24
N GLY A 266 29.65 9.80 -14.11
CA GLY A 266 30.99 9.25 -14.20
C GLY A 266 32.02 10.27 -14.66
N GLY A 267 33.29 10.02 -14.35
CA GLY A 267 34.38 10.93 -14.71
C GLY A 267 34.71 10.92 -16.21
N ARG A 268 35.13 12.08 -16.75
CA ARG A 268 35.48 12.28 -18.16
C ARG A 268 36.74 11.55 -18.59
N GLY A 269 36.60 10.55 -19.47
CA GLY A 269 37.72 9.82 -20.08
C GLY A 269 38.74 10.75 -20.73
N GLY A 270 40.02 10.38 -20.71
CA GLY A 270 41.11 11.22 -21.19
C GLY A 270 41.89 10.59 -22.33
N LEU A 271 41.63 11.04 -23.57
CA LEU A 271 42.61 11.15 -24.66
C LEU A 271 42.01 12.02 -25.79
N SER A 272 42.34 13.31 -25.84
CA SER A 272 42.25 14.08 -27.08
C SER A 272 43.50 14.92 -27.17
N LEU A 273 44.52 14.40 -27.86
CA LEU A 273 45.63 15.24 -28.29
C LEU A 273 45.46 15.77 -29.72
N GLU A 274 44.52 15.27 -30.53
CA GLU A 274 44.43 15.75 -31.92
C GLU A 274 43.04 15.88 -32.58
N LYS A 275 41.94 15.42 -31.97
CA LYS A 275 40.61 15.60 -32.56
C LYS A 275 39.51 15.55 -31.50
N GLY A 276 38.85 16.69 -31.27
CA GLY A 276 37.52 16.81 -30.66
C GLY A 276 37.22 15.92 -29.44
N ILE A 277 37.52 16.46 -28.25
CA ILE A 277 37.06 16.08 -26.90
C ILE A 277 35.91 15.04 -26.90
N ALA A 278 36.18 13.82 -26.43
CA ALA A 278 35.13 12.87 -26.05
C ALA A 278 34.41 13.42 -24.80
N THR A 279 33.18 13.90 -24.97
CA THR A 279 32.33 14.44 -23.89
C THR A 279 31.49 13.37 -23.21
N ASP A 280 31.56 12.13 -23.68
CA ASP A 280 30.58 11.10 -23.37
C ASP A 280 30.96 10.39 -22.05
N ILE A 281 30.38 10.89 -20.96
CA ILE A 281 30.44 10.29 -19.62
C ILE A 281 29.27 9.34 -19.41
N GLY A 282 29.43 8.38 -18.49
CA GLY A 282 28.28 7.67 -17.97
C GLY A 282 27.41 8.62 -17.17
N ASN A 283 26.26 9.00 -17.71
CA ASN A 283 25.28 9.83 -16.99
C ASN A 283 24.74 9.07 -15.78
N GLY A 284 24.56 9.79 -14.67
CA GLY A 284 23.88 9.30 -13.50
C GLY A 284 22.44 8.91 -13.77
N GLY A 285 21.95 7.92 -13.02
CA GLY A 285 20.56 7.50 -13.08
C GLY A 285 19.63 8.54 -12.50
N ILE A 286 18.47 8.74 -13.13
CA ILE A 286 17.41 9.60 -12.62
C ILE A 286 16.89 9.06 -11.27
N PHE A 287 16.45 9.96 -10.40
CA PHE A 287 15.82 9.54 -9.16
C PHE A 287 14.44 8.93 -9.43
N TYR A 288 14.09 7.94 -8.63
CA TYR A 288 12.74 7.37 -8.53
C TYR A 288 12.49 6.93 -7.08
N GLY A 289 11.29 6.42 -6.83
CA GLY A 289 10.81 6.13 -5.48
C GLY A 289 10.18 7.36 -4.85
N ASP A 290 9.01 7.16 -4.25
CA ASP A 290 8.27 8.20 -3.54
C ASP A 290 8.35 7.95 -2.03
N ASN A 291 8.84 8.95 -1.29
CA ASN A 291 8.94 8.88 0.17
C ASN A 291 7.58 8.98 0.88
N LEU A 292 6.51 9.37 0.17
CA LEU A 292 5.14 9.38 0.64
C LEU A 292 4.40 8.07 0.35
N SER A 293 4.86 7.30 -0.63
CA SER A 293 4.26 6.02 -1.00
C SER A 293 4.56 4.89 0.01
N THR A 294 3.72 3.87 0.00
CA THR A 294 3.95 2.59 0.70
C THR A 294 4.42 1.49 -0.25
N SER A 295 4.59 1.81 -1.53
CA SER A 295 5.27 0.92 -2.49
C SER A 295 6.73 0.76 -2.10
N PHE A 296 7.26 -0.43 -2.35
CA PHE A 296 8.67 -0.74 -2.12
C PHE A 296 9.32 -1.09 -3.45
N GLU A 297 10.51 -0.56 -3.67
CA GLU A 297 11.25 -0.75 -4.91
C GLU A 297 12.68 -1.15 -4.59
N PHE A 298 13.25 -2.00 -5.44
CA PHE A 298 14.66 -2.35 -5.35
C PHE A 298 15.52 -1.14 -5.69
N GLY A 299 16.73 -1.08 -5.13
CA GLY A 299 17.77 -0.21 -5.64
C GLY A 299 18.15 -0.60 -7.06
N SER A 300 18.40 0.39 -7.91
CA SER A 300 18.92 0.25 -9.27
C SER A 300 20.44 0.04 -9.27
N GLY A 301 20.95 -0.63 -10.31
CA GLY A 301 22.38 -0.88 -10.51
C GLY A 301 23.08 0.23 -11.29
N GLY A 302 24.36 0.47 -10.95
CA GLY A 302 25.20 1.47 -11.60
C GLY A 302 25.63 1.05 -13.02
N GLY A 303 26.06 2.00 -13.83
CA GLY A 303 26.55 1.75 -15.19
C GLY A 303 27.99 1.24 -15.21
N GLY A 304 28.34 0.41 -16.20
CA GLY A 304 29.72 -0.04 -16.38
C GLY A 304 30.64 1.07 -16.89
N GLY A 305 31.91 1.04 -16.50
CA GLY A 305 32.93 1.92 -17.04
C GLY A 305 33.22 1.65 -18.52
N GLY A 306 33.65 2.67 -19.25
CA GLY A 306 33.92 2.56 -20.67
C GLY A 306 35.12 1.69 -20.99
N TYR A 307 35.05 1.00 -22.13
CA TYR A 307 36.17 0.21 -22.68
C TYR A 307 37.41 1.09 -22.86
N GLY A 308 38.59 0.50 -22.61
CA GLY A 308 39.86 1.18 -22.85
C GLY A 308 40.12 1.40 -24.35
N GLU A 309 40.63 2.57 -24.71
CA GLU A 309 41.09 2.82 -26.08
C GLU A 309 42.36 2.01 -26.37
N GLY A 310 42.30 1.11 -27.36
CA GLY A 310 43.52 0.55 -27.95
C GLY A 310 44.35 1.69 -28.57
N GLY A 311 45.68 1.61 -28.50
CA GLY A 311 46.56 2.62 -29.10
C GLY A 311 46.28 2.86 -30.60
N GLN A 312 46.79 3.98 -31.13
CA GLN A 312 46.60 4.41 -32.53
C GLN A 312 46.68 3.24 -33.52
N GLY A 313 45.58 3.00 -34.25
CA GLY A 313 45.51 2.02 -35.33
C GLY A 313 44.91 0.65 -34.98
N ALA A 314 44.50 0.40 -33.74
CA ALA A 314 43.78 -0.82 -33.37
C ALA A 314 42.25 -0.56 -33.25
N PRO A 315 41.38 -1.33 -33.94
CA PRO A 315 39.95 -1.26 -33.68
C PRO A 315 39.66 -1.61 -32.21
N HIS A 316 38.92 -0.74 -31.54
CA HIS A 316 38.65 -0.68 -30.10
C HIS A 316 38.06 -1.97 -29.48
N GLN A 317 38.87 -3.00 -29.23
CA GLN A 317 38.41 -4.21 -28.57
C GLN A 317 39.48 -4.80 -27.64
N GLY A 318 39.13 -5.01 -26.38
CA GLY A 318 39.84 -6.01 -25.59
C GLY A 318 39.62 -5.97 -24.10
N GLN A 319 39.42 -4.81 -23.49
CA GLN A 319 39.38 -4.71 -22.02
C GLN A 319 38.15 -3.94 -21.56
N VAL A 320 37.27 -4.73 -20.95
CA VAL A 320 36.02 -4.32 -20.31
C VAL A 320 36.38 -3.35 -19.19
N GLY A 321 35.71 -2.19 -19.12
CA GLY A 321 35.85 -1.28 -17.99
C GLY A 321 35.27 -1.89 -16.70
N GLY A 322 35.36 -1.15 -15.60
CA GLY A 322 34.82 -1.59 -14.32
C GLY A 322 33.32 -1.91 -14.40
N THR A 323 32.88 -2.95 -13.71
CA THR A 323 31.46 -3.28 -13.55
C THR A 323 30.79 -2.28 -12.61
N GLY A 324 29.57 -1.86 -12.92
CA GLY A 324 28.75 -1.08 -12.01
C GLY A 324 28.31 -1.90 -10.79
N GLY A 325 28.07 -1.21 -9.67
CA GLY A 325 27.60 -1.82 -8.44
C GLY A 325 26.12 -2.23 -8.51
N TYR A 326 25.76 -3.31 -7.81
CA TYR A 326 24.38 -3.77 -7.63
C TYR A 326 23.60 -2.81 -6.73
N GLY A 327 22.32 -2.61 -7.01
CA GLY A 327 21.46 -1.84 -6.10
C GLY A 327 21.17 -2.60 -4.80
N GLY A 328 20.73 -1.90 -3.76
CA GLY A 328 20.29 -2.50 -2.49
C GLY A 328 18.95 -3.23 -2.60
N GLY A 329 18.75 -4.25 -1.76
CA GLY A 329 17.52 -5.04 -1.72
C GLY A 329 16.35 -4.36 -0.99
N VAL A 330 15.31 -5.13 -0.68
CA VAL A 330 14.10 -4.61 -0.02
C VAL A 330 13.80 -5.40 1.25
N VAL A 331 13.72 -4.70 2.38
CA VAL A 331 13.30 -5.24 3.67
C VAL A 331 12.07 -4.51 4.16
N VAL A 332 10.97 -5.24 4.35
CA VAL A 332 9.72 -4.73 4.88
C VAL A 332 9.40 -5.45 6.17
N LEU A 333 9.29 -4.71 7.27
CA LEU A 333 8.87 -5.21 8.57
C LEU A 333 7.50 -4.62 8.90
N ASP A 334 6.53 -5.47 9.17
CA ASP A 334 5.15 -5.11 9.47
C ASP A 334 4.69 -5.86 10.73
N ALA A 335 4.60 -5.17 11.85
CA ALA A 335 4.15 -5.78 13.09
C ALA A 335 3.56 -4.78 14.08
N ALA A 336 2.68 -5.25 14.96
CA ALA A 336 2.09 -4.41 16.00
C ALA A 336 3.18 -3.82 16.93
N LEU A 337 4.11 -4.66 17.36
CA LEU A 337 5.27 -4.29 18.18
C LEU A 337 6.58 -4.58 17.43
N ILE A 338 7.42 -3.55 17.25
CA ILE A 338 8.74 -3.67 16.64
C ILE A 338 9.78 -3.07 17.59
N ARG A 339 10.76 -3.87 18.00
CA ARG A 339 11.93 -3.42 18.77
C ARG A 339 13.20 -3.88 18.07
N ILE A 340 13.96 -2.92 17.56
CA ILE A 340 15.21 -3.19 16.85
C ILE A 340 16.32 -2.44 17.59
N ALA A 341 17.29 -3.20 18.08
CA ALA A 341 18.57 -2.70 18.56
C ALA A 341 19.71 -3.06 17.60
N GLY A 342 19.51 -4.05 16.72
CA GLY A 342 20.51 -4.52 15.76
C GLY A 342 20.64 -3.69 14.49
N ASN A 343 21.24 -4.28 13.47
CA ASN A 343 21.47 -3.66 12.17
C ASN A 343 20.48 -4.15 11.10
N ILE A 344 19.96 -3.25 10.29
CA ILE A 344 19.25 -3.57 9.05
C ILE A 344 19.88 -2.76 7.91
N SER A 345 20.45 -3.44 6.93
CA SER A 345 21.11 -2.81 5.79
C SER A 345 20.51 -3.24 4.46
N ALA A 346 20.42 -2.29 3.55
CA ALA A 346 20.04 -2.44 2.15
C ALA A 346 20.89 -1.47 1.32
N ASP A 347 22.20 -1.40 1.59
CA ASP A 347 23.14 -0.57 0.86
C ASP A 347 23.33 -1.11 -0.59
N GLY A 348 23.57 -0.21 -1.54
CA GLY A 348 24.05 -0.57 -2.86
C GLY A 348 25.55 -0.88 -2.83
N ASP A 349 26.00 -1.74 -3.73
CA ASP A 349 27.42 -2.08 -3.86
C ASP A 349 28.20 -0.97 -4.57
N ASP A 350 29.50 -0.93 -4.30
CA ASP A 350 30.44 -0.08 -5.03
C ASP A 350 30.65 -0.62 -6.46
N GLY A 351 30.88 0.29 -7.41
CA GLY A 351 31.39 -0.06 -8.73
C GLY A 351 32.84 -0.55 -8.64
N THR A 352 33.25 -1.45 -9.53
CA THR A 352 34.63 -1.95 -9.57
C THR A 352 35.53 -1.04 -10.39
N ASP A 353 36.83 -1.13 -10.12
CA ASP A 353 37.84 -0.34 -10.82
C ASP A 353 38.04 -0.79 -12.26
N GLY A 354 38.45 0.13 -13.14
CA GLY A 354 38.91 -0.17 -14.49
C GLY A 354 40.35 -0.71 -14.56
N SER A 355 40.94 -1.13 -13.44
CA SER A 355 42.38 -1.38 -13.29
C SER A 355 42.91 -2.63 -13.99
N GLU A 356 42.03 -3.57 -14.37
CA GLU A 356 42.45 -4.78 -15.12
C GLU A 356 42.79 -4.47 -16.59
N ALA A 357 42.49 -3.26 -17.06
CA ALA A 357 42.82 -2.83 -18.40
C ALA A 357 44.29 -2.33 -18.50
N LYS A 358 45.04 -2.94 -19.41
CA LYS A 358 46.34 -2.49 -19.94
C LYS A 358 46.25 -1.11 -20.61
N TYR A 359 45.04 -0.68 -21.00
CA TYR A 359 44.71 0.62 -21.58
C TYR A 359 43.76 1.43 -20.66
N ALA A 360 43.59 2.73 -20.91
CA ALA A 360 42.79 3.65 -20.09
C ALA A 360 41.29 3.26 -20.06
N SER A 361 40.88 2.33 -19.19
CA SER A 361 39.47 1.98 -19.00
C SER A 361 38.85 2.72 -17.81
N GLY A 362 37.55 2.99 -17.88
CA GLY A 362 36.84 3.70 -16.82
C GLY A 362 36.41 2.77 -15.68
N GLY A 363 36.27 3.33 -14.48
CA GLY A 363 35.66 2.64 -13.34
C GLY A 363 34.13 2.55 -13.48
N GLY A 364 33.52 1.52 -12.89
CA GLY A 364 32.07 1.36 -12.86
C GLY A 364 31.39 2.32 -11.89
N GLY A 365 30.14 2.71 -12.15
CA GLY A 365 29.34 3.52 -11.24
C GLY A 365 28.76 2.69 -10.09
N GLY A 366 28.55 3.31 -8.94
CA GLY A 366 27.97 2.67 -7.74
C GLY A 366 26.48 2.37 -7.89
N GLY A 367 26.04 1.28 -7.26
CA GLY A 367 24.64 0.92 -7.14
C GLY A 367 23.91 1.84 -6.17
N SER A 368 22.61 2.02 -6.35
CA SER A 368 21.80 2.85 -5.44
C SER A 368 21.37 2.05 -4.20
N GLY A 369 21.07 2.75 -3.11
CA GLY A 369 20.53 2.11 -1.90
C GLY A 369 19.16 1.47 -2.16
N GLY A 370 18.77 0.50 -1.34
CA GLY A 370 17.50 -0.22 -1.40
C GLY A 370 16.40 0.37 -0.51
N THR A 371 15.39 -0.44 -0.20
CA THR A 371 14.24 -0.04 0.61
C THR A 371 14.26 -0.72 1.98
N ILE A 372 14.17 0.07 3.05
CA ILE A 372 13.86 -0.41 4.40
C ILE A 372 12.57 0.25 4.86
N LEU A 373 11.49 -0.53 4.97
CA LEU A 373 10.18 -0.06 5.40
C LEU A 373 9.80 -0.73 6.71
N ILE A 374 9.59 0.07 7.76
CA ILE A 374 9.20 -0.40 9.09
C ILE A 374 7.84 0.19 9.43
N ARG A 375 6.85 -0.68 9.60
CA ARG A 375 5.47 -0.31 9.90
C ARG A 375 5.02 -1.04 11.15
N GLY A 376 4.54 -0.29 12.12
CA GLY A 376 4.01 -0.86 13.33
C GLY A 376 3.31 0.16 14.20
N TYR A 377 2.54 -0.34 15.15
CA TYR A 377 1.84 0.52 16.11
C TYR A 377 2.83 1.05 17.16
N GLU A 378 3.60 0.16 17.79
CA GLU A 378 4.71 0.50 18.68
C GLU A 378 6.04 0.16 18.00
N VAL A 379 6.81 1.19 17.64
CA VAL A 379 8.10 1.04 16.98
C VAL A 379 9.20 1.69 17.81
N ASN A 380 10.14 0.89 18.32
CA ASN A 380 11.34 1.32 19.02
C ASN A 380 12.60 0.99 18.22
N LEU A 381 13.23 2.04 17.69
CA LEU A 381 14.48 1.98 16.91
C LEU A 381 15.61 2.76 17.58
N SER A 382 15.47 3.10 18.86
CA SER A 382 16.38 4.03 19.56
C SER A 382 17.85 3.59 19.57
N SER A 383 18.09 2.29 19.42
CA SER A 383 19.44 1.71 19.31
C SER A 383 19.70 1.03 17.96
N ALA A 384 18.74 1.06 17.03
CA ALA A 384 18.87 0.42 15.73
C ALA A 384 19.88 1.15 14.84
N THR A 385 20.66 0.38 14.08
CA THR A 385 21.36 0.90 12.91
C THR A 385 20.59 0.52 11.66
N LEU A 386 20.13 1.50 10.90
CA LEU A 386 19.50 1.27 9.59
C LEU A 386 20.44 1.82 8.52
N SER A 387 20.56 1.20 7.35
CA SER A 387 21.36 1.75 6.23
C SER A 387 20.76 1.39 4.88
N ALA A 388 20.68 2.37 3.97
CA ALA A 388 20.23 2.21 2.59
C ALA A 388 20.95 3.23 1.69
N ARG A 389 22.28 3.23 1.77
CA ARG A 389 23.17 4.13 1.05
C ARG A 389 23.45 3.58 -0.34
N GLY A 390 23.66 4.46 -1.33
CA GLY A 390 24.30 4.04 -2.57
C GLY A 390 25.78 3.75 -2.35
N GLY A 391 26.33 2.89 -3.20
CA GLY A 391 27.76 2.61 -3.27
C GLY A 391 28.53 3.72 -3.96
N ALA A 392 29.85 3.72 -3.78
CA ALA A 392 30.80 4.54 -4.50
C ALA A 392 31.01 4.03 -5.93
N GLY A 393 31.50 4.89 -6.83
CA GLY A 393 32.02 4.42 -8.11
C GLY A 393 33.47 3.94 -7.97
N GLY A 394 33.87 3.01 -8.84
CA GLY A 394 35.22 2.48 -8.88
C GLY A 394 36.21 3.47 -9.52
N ASP A 395 37.49 3.29 -9.25
CA ASP A 395 38.57 4.09 -9.81
C ASP A 395 38.85 3.75 -11.29
N GLY A 396 39.36 4.72 -12.03
CA GLY A 396 39.80 4.49 -13.41
C GLY A 396 41.19 3.85 -13.53
N GLY A 397 41.50 3.27 -14.69
CA GLY A 397 42.82 2.69 -14.95
C GLY A 397 43.97 3.72 -15.01
N THR A 398 45.15 3.36 -14.49
CA THR A 398 46.30 4.27 -14.33
C THR A 398 47.47 3.90 -15.26
N ARG A 399 47.59 4.49 -16.48
CA ARG A 399 48.84 4.43 -17.27
C ARG A 399 49.08 5.56 -18.30
N THR A 400 50.33 5.61 -18.78
CA THR A 400 51.14 6.73 -19.33
C THR A 400 50.62 7.56 -20.52
N THR A 401 49.52 7.19 -21.17
CA THR A 401 48.99 7.96 -22.31
C THR A 401 47.57 8.48 -22.08
N GLY A 402 46.92 8.13 -20.97
CA GLY A 402 45.59 8.61 -20.61
C GLY A 402 45.12 7.99 -19.28
N SER A 403 44.51 8.79 -18.41
CA SER A 403 43.91 8.30 -17.17
C SER A 403 42.47 7.88 -17.41
N GLY A 404 42.13 6.62 -17.13
CA GLY A 404 40.74 6.25 -16.91
C GLY A 404 40.18 7.04 -15.73
N LYS A 405 38.86 7.27 -15.68
CA LYS A 405 38.26 8.04 -14.58
C LYS A 405 37.28 7.24 -13.73
N ASN A 406 37.04 7.78 -12.55
CA ASN A 406 36.23 7.18 -11.52
C ASN A 406 34.76 7.14 -11.94
N GLY A 407 34.05 6.07 -11.57
CA GLY A 407 32.60 6.05 -11.62
C GLY A 407 31.99 6.97 -10.56
N ALA A 408 30.69 7.22 -10.66
CA ALA A 408 29.97 8.04 -9.69
C ALA A 408 29.28 7.21 -8.61
N GLY A 409 28.97 7.84 -7.46
CA GLY A 409 28.20 7.21 -6.39
C GLY A 409 26.70 7.09 -6.70
N GLY A 410 26.04 6.12 -6.06
CA GLY A 410 24.59 5.91 -6.18
C GLY A 410 23.74 6.83 -5.28
N GLY A 411 22.49 7.01 -5.66
CA GLY A 411 21.45 7.71 -4.91
C GLY A 411 21.09 7.01 -3.59
N ARG A 412 20.64 7.79 -2.61
CA ARG A 412 20.22 7.31 -1.27
C ARG A 412 18.71 7.30 -1.17
N TRP A 413 18.14 6.24 -0.59
CA TRP A 413 16.72 6.19 -0.30
C TRP A 413 16.36 6.43 1.17
N CYS A 414 15.13 6.92 1.36
CA CYS A 414 14.61 7.52 2.58
C CYS A 414 14.15 6.47 3.60
N ARG A 415 14.61 6.60 4.85
CA ARG A 415 14.10 5.79 5.96
C ARG A 415 12.71 6.29 6.36
N ARG A 416 11.70 5.42 6.29
CA ARG A 416 10.38 5.70 6.89
C ARG A 416 10.07 4.68 7.99
N ALA A 417 10.16 5.13 9.23
CA ALA A 417 9.46 4.52 10.34
C ALA A 417 8.19 5.33 10.54
N ASN A 418 7.05 4.83 10.08
CA ASN A 418 5.78 5.53 10.30
C ASN A 418 5.35 5.24 11.73
N LYS A 419 5.76 6.13 12.65
CA LYS A 419 5.18 6.20 13.99
C LYS A 419 3.81 6.82 13.79
N ASN A 420 2.74 6.04 13.85
CA ASN A 420 1.41 6.62 14.04
C ASN A 420 1.44 7.33 15.40
N ILE A 421 1.79 8.62 15.38
CA ILE A 421 1.54 9.55 16.48
C ILE A 421 0.03 9.79 16.44
N LEU A 422 -0.71 8.89 17.08
CA LEU A 422 -2.03 9.22 17.58
C LEU A 422 -1.80 10.05 18.85
N ARG A 423 -2.18 11.32 18.77
CA ARG A 423 -2.54 12.13 19.94
C ARG A 423 -3.96 11.79 20.34
#